data_AF-A0A7Y4X4B2-F1
#
_entry.id   AF-A0A7Y4X4B2-F1
#
_cell.length_a   1.000
_cell.length_b   1.000
_cell.length_c   1.000
_cell.angle_alpha   90.00
_cell.angle_beta   90.00
_cell.angle_gamma   90.00
#
_symmetry.space_group_name_H-M   'P 1'
#
loop_
_entity.id
_entity.type
_entity.pdbx_description
1 polymer ?
#
loop_
_entity_poly.entity_id
_entity_poly.type
_entity_poly.pdbx_seq_one_letter_code
_entity_poly.pdbx_strand_id
1 'polypeptide(L)' 'MRPTKKPRNQELTPDQKAANQGVARRRVRIEHVNSSVKRCRILKDTLRLLKAGLRDLVMELCRALHNFRLRLSPWLPMT' A
#
# COMPACT_ATOMS: atom_id res chain seq x y z
N MET A 1 10.41 -1.73 2.21
CA MET A 1 10.92 -2.30 3.48
C MET A 1 10.55 -3.77 3.58
N ARG A 2 11.57 -4.62 3.70
CA ARG A 2 11.41 -6.06 3.89
C ARG A 2 11.57 -6.35 5.40
N PRO A 3 10.64 -7.08 6.04
CA PRO A 3 10.82 -7.51 7.41
C PRO A 3 12.00 -8.48 7.52
N THR A 4 12.70 -8.44 8.65
CA THR A 4 13.76 -9.40 8.98
C THR A 4 13.15 -10.77 9.13
N LYS A 5 13.65 -11.75 8.37
CA LYS A 5 13.20 -13.14 8.48
C LYS A 5 13.81 -13.78 9.73
N LYS A 6 13.03 -14.67 10.35
CA LYS A 6 13.51 -15.49 11.47
C LYS A 6 14.65 -16.41 10.97
N PRO A 7 15.80 -16.47 11.65
CA PRO A 7 16.86 -17.42 11.32
C PRO A 7 16.41 -18.87 11.59
N ARG A 8 17.02 -19.85 10.93
CA ARG A 8 16.66 -21.27 11.11
C ARG A 8 16.91 -21.66 12.57
N ASN A 9 15.88 -22.24 13.21
CA ASN A 9 15.90 -22.70 14.61
C ASN A 9 16.22 -21.62 15.67
N GLN A 10 16.10 -20.33 15.35
CA GLN A 10 16.43 -19.24 16.27
C GLN A 10 15.32 -18.19 16.31
N GLU A 11 15.15 -17.49 17.43
CA GLU A 11 14.18 -16.39 17.54
C GLU A 11 14.68 -15.08 16.93
N LEU A 12 13.73 -14.21 16.56
CA LEU A 12 14.04 -12.81 16.31
C LEU A 12 14.38 -12.14 17.64
N THR A 13 15.42 -11.31 17.65
CA THR A 13 15.73 -10.47 18.81
C THR A 13 14.57 -9.49 19.09
N PRO A 14 14.44 -8.99 20.33
CA PRO A 14 13.42 -7.98 20.66
C PRO A 14 13.44 -6.77 19.71
N ASP A 15 14.62 -6.29 19.35
CA ASP A 15 14.78 -5.15 18.42
C ASP A 15 14.29 -5.49 17.01
N GLN A 16 14.60 -6.70 16.52
CA GLN A 16 14.10 -7.18 15.23
C GLN A 16 12.58 -7.32 15.23
N LYS A 17 11.99 -7.80 16.34
CA LYS A 17 10.53 -7.89 16.51
C LYS A 17 9.91 -6.48 16.49
N ALA A 18 10.47 -5.51 17.22
CA ALA A 18 10.01 -4.12 17.23
C ALA A 18 10.10 -3.47 15.85
N ALA A 19 11.21 -3.65 15.13
CA ALA A 19 11.39 -3.14 13.77
C ALA A 19 10.36 -3.75 12.79
N ASN A 20 10.15 -5.08 12.86
CA ASN A 20 9.15 -5.76 12.06
C ASN A 20 7.73 -5.28 12.37
N GLN A 21 7.41 -5.01 13.65
CA GLN A 21 6.11 -4.46 14.05
C GLN A 21 5.88 -3.07 13.46
N GLY A 22 6.90 -2.20 13.45
CA GLY A 22 6.84 -0.90 12.79
C GLY A 22 6.55 -1.01 11.29
N VAL A 23 7.23 -1.94 10.60
CA VAL A 23 6.97 -2.21 9.17
C VAL A 23 5.55 -2.75 8.96
N ALA A 24 5.07 -3.65 9.82
CA ALA A 24 3.72 -4.21 9.74
C ALA A 24 2.64 -3.14 9.91
N ARG A 25 2.75 -2.28 10.94
CA ARG A 25 1.82 -1.15 11.17
C ARG A 25 1.73 -0.24 9.94
N ARG A 26 2.85 0.05 9.30
CA ARG A 26 2.88 0.84 8.06
C ARG A 26 2.20 0.11 6.89
N ARG A 27 2.42 -1.19 6.74
CA ARG A 27 1.80 -2.00 5.66
C ARG A 27 0.28 -2.00 5.74
N VAL A 28 -0.30 -2.14 6.94
CA VAL A 28 -1.76 -2.11 7.12
C VAL A 28 -2.38 -0.82 6.55
N ARG A 29 -1.75 0.34 6.81
CA ARG A 29 -2.19 1.62 6.25
C ARG A 29 -2.04 1.67 4.72
N ILE A 30 -0.91 1.18 4.19
CA ILE A 30 -0.65 1.12 2.74
C ILE A 30 -1.67 0.22 2.04
N GLU A 31 -2.01 -0.93 2.63
CA GLU A 31 -2.98 -1.88 2.08
C GLU A 31 -4.39 -1.28 2.03
N HIS A 32 -4.80 -0.53 3.06
CA HIS A 32 -6.05 0.24 3.05
C HIS A 32 -6.08 1.27 1.91
N VAL A 33 -5.00 2.05 1.74
CA VAL A 33 -4.88 3.01 0.65
C VAL A 33 -4.94 2.29 -0.71
N ASN A 34 -4.19 1.21 -0.88
CA ASN A 34 -4.19 0.42 -2.12
C ASN A 34 -5.58 -0.15 -2.44
N SER A 35 -6.29 -0.69 -1.45
CA SER A 35 -7.68 -1.16 -1.60
C SER A 35 -8.62 -0.02 -2.05
N SER A 36 -8.47 1.14 -1.41
CA SER A 36 -9.24 2.34 -1.74
C SER A 36 -8.97 2.89 -3.15
N VAL A 37 -7.70 2.86 -3.59
CA VAL A 37 -7.28 3.29 -4.94
C VAL A 37 -7.78 2.32 -6.01
N LYS A 38 -7.82 1.01 -5.70
CA LYS A 38 -8.35 -0.04 -6.59
C LYS A 38 -9.87 0.04 -6.84
N ARG A 39 -10.59 1.01 -6.26
CA ARG A 39 -11.94 1.39 -6.72
C ARG A 39 -11.94 1.79 -8.19
N CYS A 40 -10.84 2.38 -8.67
CA CYS A 40 -10.56 2.52 -10.09
C CYS A 40 -10.27 1.13 -10.67
N ARG A 41 -11.28 0.48 -11.29
CA ARG A 41 -11.19 -0.90 -11.77
C ARG A 41 -10.03 -1.15 -12.73
N ILE A 42 -9.58 -0.13 -13.46
CA ILE A 42 -8.40 -0.18 -14.33
C ILE A 42 -7.10 -0.59 -13.59
N LEU A 43 -7.04 -0.40 -12.27
CA LEU A 43 -5.94 -0.83 -11.41
C LEU A 43 -6.14 -2.19 -10.74
N LYS A 44 -7.38 -2.69 -10.73
CA LYS A 44 -7.74 -4.00 -10.19
C LYS A 44 -7.69 -5.07 -11.28
N ASP A 45 -8.23 -4.74 -12.44
CA ASP A 45 -8.40 -5.65 -13.57
C ASP A 45 -7.15 -5.59 -14.48
N THR A 46 -6.96 -6.62 -15.30
CA THR A 46 -5.77 -6.73 -16.16
C THR A 46 -5.78 -5.67 -17.27
N LEU A 47 -4.91 -4.66 -17.15
CA LEU A 47 -4.65 -3.70 -18.22
C LEU A 47 -3.81 -4.35 -19.33
N ARG A 48 -4.38 -4.54 -20.52
CA ARG A 48 -3.72 -5.17 -21.70
C ARG A 48 -3.03 -4.18 -22.65
N LEU A 49 -3.08 -2.88 -22.36
CA LEU A 49 -2.42 -1.86 -23.18
C LEU A 49 -0.90 -1.97 -23.06
N LEU A 50 -0.22 -2.03 -24.20
CA LEU A 50 1.23 -2.23 -24.34
C LEU A 50 1.99 -0.94 -24.67
N LYS A 51 1.59 0.18 -24.06
CA LYS A 51 2.30 1.45 -24.19
C LYS A 51 3.19 1.66 -22.97
N ALA A 52 4.48 1.91 -23.20
CA ALA A 52 5.43 2.21 -22.14
C ALA A 52 4.96 3.43 -21.31
N GLY A 53 5.16 3.37 -20.00
CA GLY A 53 4.77 4.43 -19.05
C GLY A 53 3.27 4.58 -18.80
N LEU A 54 2.38 3.93 -19.57
CA LEU A 54 0.93 4.06 -19.39
C LEU A 54 0.47 3.51 -18.04
N ARG A 55 1.04 2.39 -17.59
CA ARG A 55 0.70 1.79 -16.29
C ARG A 55 1.00 2.74 -15.14
N ASP A 56 2.15 3.40 -15.19
CA ASP A 56 2.58 4.35 -14.16
C ASP A 56 1.70 5.61 -14.19
N LEU A 57 1.40 6.15 -15.38
CA LEU A 57 0.47 7.27 -15.54
C LEU A 57 -0.93 6.94 -14.97
N VAL A 58 -1.47 5.76 -15.28
CA VAL A 58 -2.77 5.33 -14.74
C VAL A 58 -2.72 5.24 -13.22
N MET A 59 -1.63 4.70 -12.65
CA MET A 59 -1.43 4.66 -11.20
C MET A 59 -1.38 6.07 -10.59
N GLU A 60 -0.68 7.02 -11.20
CA GLU A 60 -0.58 8.40 -10.72
C GLU A 60 -1.94 9.12 -10.75
N LEU A 61 -2.68 9.00 -11.86
CA LEU A 61 -4.03 9.57 -11.99
C LEU A 61 -4.98 9.00 -10.93
N CYS A 62 -4.97 7.69 -10.71
CA CYS A 62 -5.84 7.07 -9.70
C CYS A 62 -5.44 7.47 -8.27
N ARG A 63 -4.15 7.68 -7.99
CA ARG A 63 -3.68 8.25 -6.71
C ARG A 63 -4.13 9.69 -6.53
N ALA A 64 -4.06 10.51 -7.58
CA ALA A 64 -4.54 11.89 -7.56
C ALA A 64 -6.05 11.95 -7.27
N LEU A 65 -6.85 11.11 -7.96
CA LEU A 65 -8.28 10.98 -7.72
C LEU A 65 -8.59 10.52 -6.29
N HIS A 66 -7.81 9.57 -5.76
CA HIS A 66 -7.95 9.14 -4.38
C HIS A 66 -7.70 10.30 -3.41
N ASN A 67 -6.60 11.04 -3.58
CA ASN A 67 -6.28 12.21 -2.73
C ASN A 67 -7.36 13.29 -2.83
N PHE A 68 -7.86 13.57 -4.03
CA PHE A 68 -8.96 14.49 -4.25
C PHE A 68 -10.21 14.05 -3.47
N ARG A 69 -10.56 12.77 -3.55
CA ARG A 69 -11.67 12.20 -2.76
C ARG A 69 -11.47 12.37 -1.26
N LEU A 70 -10.25 12.20 -0.75
CA LEU A 70 -9.95 12.40 0.68
C LEU A 70 -10.04 13.84 1.13
N ARG A 71 -9.78 14.80 0.24
CA ARG A 71 -10.00 16.23 0.53
C ARG A 71 -11.49 16.53 0.67
N LEU A 72 -12.33 15.94 -0.18
CA LEU A 72 -13.79 16.14 -0.14
C LEU A 72 -14.49 15.31 0.95
N SER A 73 -13.96 14.13 1.25
CA SER A 73 -14.52 13.19 2.23
C SER A 73 -13.37 12.53 2.99
N PRO A 74 -12.83 13.22 4.02
CA PRO A 74 -11.76 12.68 4.83
C PRO A 74 -12.14 11.38 5.49
N TRP A 75 -11.18 10.47 5.63
CA TRP A 75 -11.37 9.34 6.54
C TRP A 75 -11.47 9.91 7.96
N LEU A 76 -12.54 9.55 8.67
CA LEU A 76 -12.56 9.77 10.11
C LEU A 76 -11.37 9.01 10.73
N PRO A 77 -10.65 9.61 11.69
CA PRO A 77 -9.61 8.89 12.40
C PRO A 77 -10.24 7.62 12.99
N MET A 78 -9.63 6.46 12.72
CA MET A 78 -9.93 5.25 13.48
C MET A 78 -9.37 5.50 14.88
N THR A 79 -10.16 6.14 15.74
CA THR A 79 -9.89 6.34 17.17
C THR A 79 -9.75 5.00 17.86
#